data_AF-A0A399YXP1-F1
#
_entry.id   AF-A0A399YXP1-F1
#
_cell.length_a   1.000
_cell.length_b   1.000
_cell.length_c   1.000
_cell.angle_alpha   90.00
_cell.angle_beta   90.00
_cell.angle_gamma   90.00
#
_symmetry.space_group_name_H-M   'P 1'
#
loop_
_entity.id
_entity.type
_entity.pdbx_description
1 polymer ?
#
loop_
_entity_poly.entity_id
_entity_poly.type
_entity_poly.pdbx_seq_one_letter_code
_entity_poly.pdbx_strand_id
1 'polypeptide(L)'
;MMFHTRIAPARRPARKRSKGSGFIDVPQPAVHDVVAMQRVIGNRATLQHLNLLQRLPDSAAMIALAGEPKKKSTRYKAFLTKLDTYRNFIRSNTVGRNAGEVTANFRNALDIIAEAQAALDPLIAKIDSKGFGTLSGTKRKRQAIYNMKTELQKERASLIMTQTRYATGDPKLGGAMIANALSSSKTPQAMRLLQSNITGGDRGGSSEVTRYNQSGTEGFFKQNKDAFAFKDQQEFDTAEDANGIRIGQIGTRLRAKMQQQIDLNAQLTALGDNPDANAAKAIQDQLEVVNDEVQQIQAEMDTARTEWNAKQNEFYIGTQLVGINPHNPRLANRDVAMSRIDQLLGANVIAHAQLAFQETNTGDKSGSYMEKAKGRSVDAMRRDNTLDLNNAKLMQQLSRLHLIDLLCFQVDRNAGNIYISTDLNGNVKVTGIDNDMALGTNDNISIRNQELPPLSKYVDADLANRLIQLDTRVLSDLVTDLLTPGEINAMISRFEKLKQQLIKMRDNKQLLSPDQWTLAVKNELFQEDKSYVSNAR
;
A
#
# COMPACT_ATOMS: atom_id res chain seq x y z
N MET A 1 -52.89 71.76 -5.17
CA MET A 1 -51.96 71.51 -4.04
C MET A 1 -52.11 70.06 -3.59
N MET A 2 -50.98 69.37 -3.46
CA MET A 2 -50.65 68.19 -2.65
C MET A 2 -51.64 67.00 -2.49
N PHE A 3 -51.08 65.85 -2.89
CA PHE A 3 -51.29 64.44 -2.54
C PHE A 3 -52.08 64.10 -1.25
N HIS A 4 -52.71 62.92 -1.21
CA HIS A 4 -52.34 61.82 -0.29
C HIS A 4 -53.00 60.48 -0.70
N THR A 5 -52.19 59.42 -0.63
CA THR A 5 -52.50 57.98 -0.80
C THR A 5 -53.19 57.35 0.42
N ARG A 6 -54.05 56.32 0.22
CA ARG A 6 -53.97 54.92 0.76
C ARG A 6 -55.34 54.23 1.02
N ILE A 7 -55.45 52.97 0.55
CA ILE A 7 -55.91 51.70 1.23
C ILE A 7 -57.40 51.63 1.68
N ALA A 8 -58.23 50.63 1.35
CA ALA A 8 -58.28 49.17 1.67
C ALA A 8 -59.45 48.50 0.87
N PRO A 9 -60.00 47.27 1.15
CA PRO A 9 -59.53 46.05 1.86
C PRO A 9 -59.77 44.71 1.06
N ALA A 10 -58.92 43.68 1.20
CA ALA A 10 -59.05 42.47 2.04
C ALA A 10 -60.38 41.65 2.00
N ARG A 11 -60.29 40.42 1.47
CA ARG A 11 -61.13 39.25 1.86
C ARG A 11 -60.24 38.03 2.17
N ARG A 12 -60.52 37.37 3.29
CA ARG A 12 -60.03 36.07 3.80
C ARG A 12 -61.28 35.31 4.29
N PRO A 13 -61.24 34.01 4.67
CA PRO A 13 -60.28 32.94 4.38
C PRO A 13 -60.95 31.58 3.99
N ALA A 14 -60.17 30.58 3.59
CA ALA A 14 -60.54 29.17 3.79
C ALA A 14 -59.30 28.34 4.18
N ARG A 15 -59.55 27.28 4.97
CA ARG A 15 -58.71 26.68 6.03
C ARG A 15 -57.46 25.91 5.58
N LYS A 16 -56.48 25.96 6.49
CA LYS A 16 -55.28 25.12 6.62
C LYS A 16 -55.58 23.62 6.79
N ARG A 17 -54.73 22.78 6.20
CA ARG A 17 -54.24 21.54 6.82
C ARG A 17 -52.72 21.64 6.92
N SER A 18 -52.19 21.56 8.14
CA SER A 18 -50.76 21.48 8.44
C SER A 18 -50.39 20.03 8.76
N LYS A 19 -49.19 19.61 8.32
CA LYS A 19 -48.06 19.15 9.16
C LYS A 19 -47.09 18.32 8.31
N GLY A 20 -45.81 18.66 8.40
CA GLY A 20 -44.72 17.90 7.79
C GLY A 20 -43.42 18.71 7.82
N SER A 21 -42.77 18.67 8.97
CA SER A 21 -41.44 19.20 9.32
C SER A 21 -40.46 19.48 8.18
N GLY A 22 -39.87 20.68 8.22
CA GLY A 22 -38.75 21.05 7.38
C GLY A 22 -37.50 20.22 7.63
N PHE A 23 -36.83 19.87 6.54
CA PHE A 23 -35.40 19.66 6.55
C PHE A 23 -34.75 20.94 6.01
N ILE A 24 -33.79 21.46 6.77
CA ILE A 24 -32.85 22.45 6.30
C ILE A 24 -32.04 21.76 5.20
N ASP A 25 -32.14 22.24 3.96
CA ASP A 25 -31.24 21.84 2.89
C ASP A 25 -29.84 22.35 3.25
N VAL A 26 -29.03 21.46 3.85
CA VAL A 26 -27.59 21.68 3.96
C VAL A 26 -27.03 21.49 2.55
N PRO A 27 -26.30 22.47 1.97
CA PRO A 27 -25.62 22.27 0.71
C PRO A 27 -24.65 21.10 0.87
N GLN A 28 -24.93 19.99 0.20
CA GLN A 28 -23.99 18.89 0.07
C GLN A 28 -22.69 19.47 -0.52
N PRO A 29 -21.52 19.31 0.11
CA PRO A 29 -20.26 19.72 -0.50
C PRO A 29 -20.12 19.02 -1.85
N ALA A 30 -19.67 19.76 -2.86
CA ALA A 30 -19.51 19.25 -4.21
C ALA A 30 -18.66 17.96 -4.18
N VAL A 31 -19.31 16.82 -4.43
CA VAL A 31 -18.64 15.52 -4.53
C VAL A 31 -17.57 15.66 -5.60
N HIS A 32 -16.31 15.44 -5.21
CA HIS A 32 -15.16 15.51 -6.11
C HIS A 32 -15.42 14.58 -7.31
N ASP A 33 -15.32 15.09 -8.55
CA ASP A 33 -15.77 14.38 -9.77
C ASP A 33 -15.07 13.00 -9.94
N VAL A 34 -13.88 12.83 -9.35
CA VAL A 34 -13.15 11.54 -9.26
C VAL A 34 -13.88 10.53 -8.37
N VAL A 35 -14.42 10.96 -7.23
CA VAL A 35 -15.19 10.12 -6.29
C VAL A 35 -16.55 9.75 -6.90
N ALA A 36 -17.16 10.65 -7.68
CA ALA A 36 -18.39 10.34 -8.42
C ALA A 36 -18.16 9.27 -9.51
N MET A 37 -17.03 9.32 -10.24
CA MET A 37 -16.68 8.28 -11.21
C MET A 37 -16.22 6.97 -10.56
N GLN A 38 -15.47 7.04 -9.45
CA GLN A 38 -15.15 5.86 -8.64
C GLN A 38 -16.42 5.20 -8.09
N ARG A 39 -17.45 5.98 -7.72
CA ARG A 39 -18.77 5.44 -7.38
C ARG A 39 -19.46 4.79 -8.57
N VAL A 40 -19.40 5.34 -9.78
CA VAL A 40 -20.01 4.70 -10.97
C VAL A 40 -19.28 3.43 -11.40
N ILE A 41 -17.95 3.41 -11.29
CA ILE A 41 -17.10 2.24 -11.63
C ILE A 41 -17.20 1.17 -10.51
N GLY A 42 -17.22 1.59 -9.25
CA GLY A 42 -17.35 0.73 -8.06
C GLY A 42 -18.79 0.24 -7.77
N ASN A 43 -19.83 0.96 -8.18
CA ASN A 43 -21.24 0.56 -7.99
C ASN A 43 -21.72 -0.54 -8.95
N ARG A 44 -20.84 -1.27 -9.62
CA ARG A 44 -21.23 -2.50 -10.33
C ARG A 44 -21.54 -3.67 -9.38
N ALA A 45 -21.27 -3.52 -8.08
CA ALA A 45 -21.63 -4.49 -7.05
C ALA A 45 -23.15 -4.61 -6.79
N THR A 46 -23.97 -3.63 -7.21
CA THR A 46 -25.44 -3.68 -7.08
C THR A 46 -26.18 -4.13 -8.35
N LEU A 47 -25.49 -4.45 -9.44
CA LEU A 47 -26.10 -4.98 -10.68
C LEU A 47 -25.83 -6.50 -10.83
N GLN A 48 -26.05 -7.24 -9.74
CA GLN A 48 -25.86 -8.69 -9.64
C GLN A 48 -26.88 -9.55 -10.40
N HIS A 49 -27.79 -8.97 -11.19
CA HIS A 49 -28.78 -9.75 -11.91
C HIS A 49 -28.73 -9.45 -13.41
N LEU A 50 -28.05 -10.36 -14.12
CA LEU A 50 -28.02 -10.58 -15.58
C LEU A 50 -27.07 -9.69 -16.41
N ASN A 51 -26.15 -10.38 -17.10
CA ASN A 51 -25.29 -9.98 -18.23
C ASN A 51 -23.92 -9.31 -17.95
N LEU A 52 -22.90 -10.17 -17.78
CA LEU A 52 -21.49 -9.99 -18.17
C LEU A 52 -20.86 -8.62 -17.86
N LEU A 53 -20.36 -8.51 -16.62
CA LEU A 53 -19.54 -7.44 -16.03
C LEU A 53 -18.48 -6.89 -17.00
N GLN A 54 -18.76 -5.74 -17.60
CA GLN A 54 -17.88 -5.09 -18.56
C GLN A 54 -16.85 -4.16 -17.89
N ARG A 55 -15.63 -4.61 -17.63
CA ARG A 55 -14.64 -3.88 -16.80
C ARG A 55 -14.16 -2.53 -17.37
N LEU A 56 -13.88 -2.47 -18.68
CA LEU A 56 -13.64 -1.21 -19.42
C LEU A 56 -14.93 -0.73 -20.10
N PRO A 57 -15.26 0.58 -20.10
CA PRO A 57 -16.38 1.09 -20.87
C PRO A 57 -16.21 0.78 -22.37
N ASP A 58 -17.32 0.51 -23.03
CA ASP A 58 -17.45 0.33 -24.48
C ASP A 58 -17.63 1.70 -25.11
N SER A 59 -17.75 1.73 -26.43
CA SER A 59 -18.02 2.96 -27.14
C SER A 59 -19.29 3.65 -26.65
N ALA A 60 -20.37 2.91 -26.38
CA ALA A 60 -21.63 3.45 -25.89
C ALA A 60 -21.49 4.13 -24.52
N ALA A 61 -20.88 3.46 -23.54
CA ALA A 61 -20.62 4.04 -22.23
C ALA A 61 -19.67 5.24 -22.31
N MET A 62 -18.64 5.18 -23.16
CA MET A 62 -17.76 6.32 -23.37
C MET A 62 -18.47 7.51 -24.03
N ILE A 63 -19.37 7.28 -24.97
CA ILE A 63 -20.20 8.33 -25.57
C ILE A 63 -21.12 8.96 -24.53
N ALA A 64 -21.70 8.18 -23.63
CA ALA A 64 -22.49 8.71 -22.52
C ALA A 64 -21.65 9.61 -21.57
N LEU A 65 -20.40 9.22 -21.29
CA LEU A 65 -19.50 9.94 -20.37
C LEU A 65 -18.80 11.16 -21.00
N ALA A 66 -18.29 11.00 -22.21
CA ALA A 66 -17.42 11.95 -22.90
C ALA A 66 -18.09 12.65 -24.11
N GLY A 67 -19.30 12.24 -24.47
CA GLY A 67 -20.07 12.74 -25.60
C GLY A 67 -19.74 12.04 -26.92
N GLU A 68 -20.58 12.30 -27.91
CA GLU A 68 -20.42 11.79 -29.27
C GLU A 68 -19.14 12.31 -29.96
N PRO A 69 -18.40 11.46 -30.70
CA PRO A 69 -17.31 11.92 -31.54
C PRO A 69 -17.83 12.88 -32.62
N LYS A 70 -17.20 14.05 -32.72
CA LYS A 70 -17.45 14.96 -33.85
C LYS A 70 -17.20 14.23 -35.18
N LYS A 71 -17.89 14.62 -36.25
CA LYS A 71 -17.79 13.99 -37.59
C LYS A 71 -16.33 13.76 -38.04
N LYS A 72 -15.45 14.75 -37.81
CA LYS A 72 -14.01 14.72 -38.15
C LYS A 72 -13.08 14.14 -37.05
N SER A 73 -13.60 13.63 -35.94
CA SER A 73 -12.82 13.16 -34.79
C SER A 73 -12.27 11.75 -35.00
N THR A 74 -11.27 11.61 -35.87
CA THR A 74 -10.68 10.30 -36.23
C THR A 74 -10.05 9.59 -35.03
N ARG A 75 -9.31 10.31 -34.18
CA ARG A 75 -8.62 9.75 -33.00
C ARG A 75 -9.59 9.18 -31.96
N TYR A 76 -10.64 9.93 -31.61
CA TYR A 76 -11.62 9.44 -30.63
C TYR A 76 -12.45 8.27 -31.20
N LYS A 77 -12.80 8.30 -32.49
CA LYS A 77 -13.43 7.14 -33.16
C LYS A 77 -12.54 5.90 -33.14
N ALA A 78 -11.24 6.06 -33.40
CA ALA A 78 -10.29 4.96 -33.32
C ALA A 78 -10.21 4.38 -31.89
N PHE A 79 -10.15 5.24 -30.88
CA PHE A 79 -10.17 4.81 -29.47
C PHE A 79 -11.45 4.03 -29.12
N LEU A 80 -12.63 4.56 -29.45
CA LEU A 80 -13.91 3.87 -29.22
C LEU A 80 -13.96 2.50 -29.91
N THR A 81 -13.47 2.41 -31.15
CA THR A 81 -13.40 1.16 -31.92
C THR A 81 -12.52 0.13 -31.21
N LYS A 82 -11.38 0.54 -30.63
CA LYS A 82 -10.49 -0.37 -29.90
C LYS A 82 -11.09 -0.84 -28.58
N LEU A 83 -11.86 -0.01 -27.88
CA LEU A 83 -12.62 -0.44 -26.69
C LEU A 83 -13.63 -1.54 -27.03
N ASP A 84 -14.36 -1.39 -28.12
CA ASP A 84 -15.32 -2.41 -28.57
C ASP A 84 -14.61 -3.67 -29.05
N THR A 85 -13.48 -3.53 -29.75
CA THR A 85 -12.64 -4.65 -30.18
C THR A 85 -12.17 -5.46 -28.98
N TYR A 86 -11.66 -4.78 -27.95
CA TYR A 86 -11.23 -5.43 -26.70
C TYR A 86 -12.39 -6.15 -26.02
N ARG A 87 -13.53 -5.46 -25.85
CA ARG A 87 -14.72 -6.04 -25.21
C ARG A 87 -15.19 -7.30 -25.93
N ASN A 88 -15.26 -7.25 -27.26
CA ASN A 88 -15.67 -8.39 -28.08
C ASN A 88 -14.65 -9.52 -27.95
N PHE A 89 -13.36 -9.22 -27.97
CA PHE A 89 -12.31 -10.21 -27.81
C PHE A 89 -12.45 -10.99 -26.49
N ILE A 90 -12.51 -10.31 -25.34
CA ILE A 90 -12.57 -10.97 -24.03
C ILE A 90 -13.89 -11.72 -23.77
N ARG A 91 -14.97 -11.35 -24.47
CA ARG A 91 -16.29 -11.98 -24.38
C ARG A 91 -16.51 -13.11 -25.37
N SER A 92 -15.64 -13.26 -26.36
CA SER A 92 -15.72 -14.33 -27.37
C SER A 92 -14.60 -15.36 -27.26
N ASN A 93 -13.55 -15.06 -26.49
CA ASN A 93 -12.41 -15.95 -26.31
C ASN A 93 -12.34 -16.51 -24.90
N THR A 94 -11.85 -17.75 -24.80
CA THR A 94 -11.54 -18.40 -23.52
C THR A 94 -10.10 -18.09 -23.10
N VAL A 95 -9.78 -18.30 -21.82
CA VAL A 95 -8.41 -18.27 -21.30
C VAL A 95 -7.49 -19.15 -22.13
N GLY A 96 -7.98 -20.30 -22.61
CA GLY A 96 -7.21 -21.32 -23.33
C GLY A 96 -7.19 -22.64 -22.53
N ARG A 97 -6.88 -23.74 -23.22
CA ARG A 97 -6.85 -25.10 -22.63
C ARG A 97 -5.45 -25.58 -22.31
N ASN A 98 -4.44 -24.95 -22.90
CA ASN A 98 -3.03 -25.26 -22.69
C ASN A 98 -2.20 -23.97 -22.63
N ALA A 99 -0.96 -24.06 -22.13
CA ALA A 99 -0.07 -22.92 -21.94
C ALA A 99 0.17 -22.09 -23.23
N GLY A 100 0.20 -22.73 -24.40
CA GLY A 100 0.38 -22.07 -25.69
C GLY A 100 -0.81 -21.18 -26.05
N GLU A 101 -2.02 -21.73 -25.96
CA GLU A 101 -3.28 -20.99 -26.17
C GLU A 101 -3.43 -19.84 -25.18
N VAL A 102 -3.13 -20.09 -23.90
CA VAL A 102 -3.20 -19.03 -22.87
C VAL A 102 -2.26 -17.89 -23.21
N THR A 103 -1.02 -18.21 -23.54
CA THR A 103 -0.03 -17.18 -23.90
C THR A 103 -0.47 -16.40 -25.13
N ALA A 104 -1.00 -17.06 -26.17
CA ALA A 104 -1.47 -16.40 -27.39
C ALA A 104 -2.68 -15.49 -27.13
N ASN A 105 -3.69 -15.98 -26.39
CA ASN A 105 -4.92 -15.23 -26.13
C ASN A 105 -4.67 -14.00 -25.26
N PHE A 106 -3.85 -14.13 -24.22
CA PHE A 106 -3.50 -12.98 -23.38
C PHE A 106 -2.58 -11.99 -24.09
N ARG A 107 -1.64 -12.45 -24.93
CA ARG A 107 -0.86 -11.56 -25.80
C ARG A 107 -1.77 -10.73 -26.70
N ASN A 108 -2.70 -11.37 -27.40
CA ASN A 108 -3.66 -10.67 -28.26
C ASN A 108 -4.51 -9.66 -27.49
N ALA A 109 -4.98 -10.01 -26.28
CA ALA A 109 -5.72 -9.08 -25.43
C ALA A 109 -4.86 -7.86 -25.02
N LEU A 110 -3.59 -8.09 -24.65
CA LEU A 110 -2.64 -7.05 -24.28
C LEU A 110 -2.30 -6.13 -25.47
N ASP A 111 -2.17 -6.69 -26.67
CA ASP A 111 -1.94 -5.94 -27.90
C ASP A 111 -3.13 -5.03 -28.24
N ILE A 112 -4.37 -5.52 -28.11
CA ILE A 112 -5.56 -4.69 -28.31
C ILE A 112 -5.62 -3.54 -27.29
N ILE A 113 -5.28 -3.79 -26.02
CA ILE A 113 -5.18 -2.71 -25.02
C ILE A 113 -4.05 -1.73 -25.38
N ALA A 114 -2.90 -2.22 -25.88
CA ALA A 114 -1.81 -1.36 -26.33
C ALA A 114 -2.27 -0.40 -27.44
N GLU A 115 -3.01 -0.92 -28.41
CA GLU A 115 -3.59 -0.14 -29.50
C GLU A 115 -4.64 0.87 -29.00
N ALA A 116 -5.46 0.48 -28.01
CA ALA A 116 -6.40 1.40 -27.37
C ALA A 116 -5.67 2.55 -26.66
N GLN A 117 -4.58 2.25 -25.93
CA GLN A 117 -3.74 3.25 -25.29
C GLN A 117 -3.09 4.18 -26.33
N ALA A 118 -2.52 3.63 -27.40
CA ALA A 118 -1.91 4.42 -28.48
C ALA A 118 -2.93 5.34 -29.18
N ALA A 119 -4.20 4.93 -29.27
CA ALA A 119 -5.29 5.77 -29.79
C ALA A 119 -5.72 6.86 -28.79
N LEU A 120 -5.58 6.59 -27.49
CA LEU A 120 -5.91 7.50 -26.39
C LEU A 120 -4.83 8.58 -26.19
N ASP A 121 -3.54 8.24 -26.28
CA ASP A 121 -2.42 9.13 -25.95
C ASP A 121 -2.48 10.49 -26.68
N PRO A 122 -2.78 10.58 -27.98
CA PRO A 122 -2.89 11.87 -28.66
C PRO A 122 -4.11 12.71 -28.23
N LEU A 123 -5.11 12.09 -27.59
CA LEU A 123 -6.24 12.80 -26.96
C LEU A 123 -5.81 13.37 -25.61
N ILE A 124 -5.05 12.59 -24.83
CA ILE A 124 -4.48 13.01 -23.54
C ILE A 124 -3.52 14.19 -23.75
N ALA A 125 -2.56 14.07 -24.68
CA ALA A 125 -1.61 15.15 -24.97
C ALA A 125 -2.32 16.47 -25.35
N LYS A 126 -3.45 16.39 -26.05
CA LYS A 126 -4.28 17.55 -26.40
C LYS A 126 -5.05 18.11 -25.20
N ILE A 127 -5.40 17.28 -24.22
CA ILE A 127 -6.01 17.73 -22.97
C ILE A 127 -4.96 18.44 -22.12
N ASP A 128 -3.78 17.82 -21.96
CA ASP A 128 -2.65 18.38 -21.20
C ASP A 128 -2.24 19.75 -21.75
N SER A 129 -2.13 19.88 -23.08
CA SER A 129 -1.78 21.15 -23.73
C SER A 129 -2.81 22.27 -23.58
N LYS A 130 -4.05 21.95 -23.15
CA LYS A 130 -5.16 22.91 -23.04
C LYS A 130 -5.61 23.16 -21.61
N GLY A 131 -5.12 22.37 -20.67
CA GLY A 131 -5.57 22.37 -19.28
C GLY A 131 -7.04 21.98 -19.07
N PHE A 132 -7.37 21.66 -17.83
CA PHE A 132 -8.74 21.44 -17.35
C PHE A 132 -9.31 22.77 -16.83
N GLY A 133 -9.77 23.65 -17.73
CA GLY A 133 -10.40 24.94 -17.34
C GLY A 133 -11.58 24.80 -16.35
N THR A 134 -12.05 25.93 -15.80
CA THR A 134 -13.10 26.00 -14.77
C THR A 134 -14.46 25.40 -15.21
N LEU A 135 -15.23 24.93 -14.23
CA LEU A 135 -16.40 24.04 -14.28
C LEU A 135 -17.41 24.32 -15.43
N SER A 136 -17.17 23.71 -16.59
CA SER A 136 -18.10 23.64 -17.71
C SER A 136 -18.24 22.19 -18.20
N GLY A 137 -19.33 21.85 -18.89
CA GLY A 137 -19.58 20.48 -19.40
C GLY A 137 -18.46 19.90 -20.28
N THR A 138 -17.58 20.75 -20.82
CA THR A 138 -16.37 20.36 -21.55
C THR A 138 -15.27 19.79 -20.64
N LYS A 139 -15.24 20.16 -19.34
CA LYS A 139 -14.28 19.64 -18.35
C LYS A 139 -14.58 18.17 -18.02
N ARG A 140 -15.84 17.86 -17.69
CA ARG A 140 -16.28 16.47 -17.38
C ARG A 140 -15.98 15.49 -18.51
N LYS A 141 -16.21 15.91 -19.76
CA LYS A 141 -15.90 15.11 -20.95
C LYS A 141 -14.39 14.84 -21.10
N ARG A 142 -13.57 15.88 -20.91
CA ARG A 142 -12.09 15.74 -20.94
C ARG A 142 -11.59 14.86 -19.80
N GLN A 143 -12.17 14.98 -18.60
CA GLN A 143 -11.82 14.14 -17.46
C GLN A 143 -12.17 12.68 -17.70
N ALA A 144 -13.34 12.39 -18.28
CA ALA A 144 -13.72 11.02 -18.65
C ALA A 144 -12.69 10.37 -19.59
N ILE A 145 -12.25 11.10 -20.62
CA ILE A 145 -11.18 10.64 -21.52
C ILE A 145 -9.85 10.50 -20.77
N TYR A 146 -9.52 11.44 -19.89
CA TYR A 146 -8.27 11.41 -19.13
C TYR A 146 -8.18 10.19 -18.20
N ASN A 147 -9.26 9.88 -17.50
CA ASN A 147 -9.35 8.76 -16.58
C ASN A 147 -9.20 7.40 -17.29
N MET A 148 -9.50 7.31 -18.58
CA MET A 148 -9.30 6.07 -19.34
C MET A 148 -7.85 5.62 -19.38
N LYS A 149 -6.88 6.53 -19.21
CA LYS A 149 -5.47 6.16 -19.08
C LYS A 149 -5.28 5.20 -17.90
N THR A 150 -5.80 5.55 -16.73
CA THR A 150 -5.73 4.73 -15.52
C THR A 150 -6.53 3.43 -15.67
N GLU A 151 -7.71 3.47 -16.28
CA GLU A 151 -8.53 2.27 -16.43
C GLU A 151 -7.92 1.25 -17.41
N LEU A 152 -7.33 1.69 -18.53
CA LEU A 152 -6.59 0.80 -19.43
C LEU A 152 -5.37 0.17 -18.74
N GLN A 153 -4.65 0.93 -17.91
CA GLN A 153 -3.52 0.43 -17.14
C GLN A 153 -3.95 -0.65 -16.13
N LYS A 154 -5.04 -0.42 -15.38
CA LYS A 154 -5.60 -1.43 -14.45
C LYS A 154 -6.05 -2.70 -15.18
N GLU A 155 -6.67 -2.55 -16.35
CA GLU A 155 -7.12 -3.69 -17.13
C GLU A 155 -5.93 -4.50 -17.67
N ARG A 156 -4.88 -3.82 -18.14
CA ARG A 156 -3.62 -4.47 -18.52
C ARG A 156 -3.00 -5.28 -17.37
N ALA A 157 -2.87 -4.68 -16.18
CA ALA A 157 -2.38 -5.37 -15.00
C ALA A 157 -3.26 -6.60 -14.67
N SER A 158 -4.58 -6.50 -14.87
CA SER A 158 -5.53 -7.58 -14.63
C SER A 158 -5.37 -8.75 -15.59
N LEU A 159 -5.09 -8.48 -16.86
CA LEU A 159 -4.74 -9.52 -17.84
C LEU A 159 -3.47 -10.26 -17.42
N ILE A 160 -2.40 -9.52 -17.09
CA ILE A 160 -1.11 -10.11 -16.66
C ILE A 160 -1.30 -11.00 -15.43
N MET A 161 -2.02 -10.51 -14.41
CA MET A 161 -2.29 -11.26 -13.19
C MET A 161 -3.13 -12.52 -13.46
N THR A 162 -4.11 -12.44 -14.36
CA THR A 162 -4.95 -13.60 -14.71
C THR A 162 -4.17 -14.65 -15.49
N GLN A 163 -3.32 -14.23 -16.44
CA GLN A 163 -2.40 -15.13 -17.15
C GLN A 163 -1.46 -15.83 -16.17
N THR A 164 -0.91 -15.09 -15.21
CA THR A 164 -0.02 -15.61 -14.17
C THR A 164 -0.70 -16.69 -13.33
N ARG A 165 -1.93 -16.46 -12.88
CA ARG A 165 -2.70 -17.46 -12.10
C ARG A 165 -2.91 -18.77 -12.86
N TYR A 166 -3.14 -18.69 -14.16
CA TYR A 166 -3.21 -19.91 -14.98
C TYR A 166 -1.85 -20.61 -15.01
N ALA A 167 -0.76 -19.87 -15.25
CA ALA A 167 0.59 -20.42 -15.31
C ALA A 167 1.05 -21.05 -13.98
N THR A 168 0.59 -20.53 -12.84
CA THR A 168 0.87 -21.07 -11.50
C THR A 168 -0.08 -22.19 -11.07
N GLY A 169 -0.97 -22.63 -11.98
CA GLY A 169 -1.74 -23.86 -11.81
C GLY A 169 -3.10 -23.68 -11.15
N ASP A 170 -3.85 -22.62 -11.48
CA ASP A 170 -5.29 -22.53 -11.16
C ASP A 170 -6.12 -23.26 -12.25
N PRO A 171 -6.48 -24.55 -12.05
CA PRO A 171 -7.18 -25.35 -13.06
C PRO A 171 -8.60 -24.84 -13.36
N LYS A 172 -9.19 -24.03 -12.46
CA LYS A 172 -10.55 -23.48 -12.63
C LYS A 172 -10.62 -22.41 -13.71
N LEU A 173 -9.47 -21.89 -14.17
CA LEU A 173 -9.40 -20.90 -15.23
C LEU A 173 -9.32 -21.53 -16.63
N GLY A 174 -8.92 -22.79 -16.75
CA GLY A 174 -8.81 -23.49 -18.03
C GLY A 174 -10.17 -23.55 -18.75
N GLY A 175 -10.23 -23.01 -19.96
CA GLY A 175 -11.45 -22.98 -20.77
C GLY A 175 -12.54 -21.99 -20.32
N ALA A 176 -12.33 -21.24 -19.22
CA ALA A 176 -13.25 -20.15 -18.83
C ALA A 176 -13.18 -18.99 -19.84
N MET A 177 -14.27 -18.25 -20.04
CA MET A 177 -14.22 -17.00 -20.83
C MET A 177 -13.23 -16.01 -20.19
N ILE A 178 -12.43 -15.30 -20.99
CA ILE A 178 -11.46 -14.32 -20.45
C ILE A 178 -12.17 -13.28 -19.58
N ALA A 179 -13.34 -12.80 -20.01
CA ALA A 179 -14.16 -11.89 -19.22
C ALA A 179 -14.53 -12.45 -17.83
N ASN A 180 -14.79 -13.75 -17.72
CA ASN A 180 -15.12 -14.41 -16.45
C ASN A 180 -13.86 -14.66 -15.60
N ALA A 181 -12.73 -14.98 -16.24
CA ALA A 181 -11.46 -15.14 -15.56
C ALA A 181 -10.99 -13.82 -14.92
N LEU A 182 -11.18 -12.71 -15.64
CA LEU A 182 -10.93 -11.36 -15.15
C LEU A 182 -11.89 -10.93 -14.03
N SER A 183 -13.14 -11.42 -14.00
CA SER A 183 -14.09 -11.05 -12.94
C SER A 183 -13.94 -11.91 -11.68
N SER A 184 -13.44 -13.14 -11.81
CA SER A 184 -13.24 -14.09 -10.70
C SER A 184 -11.86 -13.98 -10.01
N SER A 185 -10.91 -13.30 -10.65
CA SER A 185 -9.64 -12.95 -10.02
C SER A 185 -9.82 -12.01 -8.84
N LYS A 186 -8.97 -12.17 -7.82
CA LYS A 186 -8.61 -11.11 -6.86
C LYS A 186 -7.90 -9.98 -7.61
N THR A 187 -8.62 -9.34 -8.53
CA THR A 187 -8.04 -8.41 -9.48
C THR A 187 -7.73 -7.07 -8.82
N PRO A 188 -6.88 -6.23 -9.45
CA PRO A 188 -6.56 -4.85 -9.10
C PRO A 188 -7.71 -3.88 -8.76
N GLN A 189 -8.97 -4.32 -8.71
CA GLN A 189 -10.07 -3.47 -8.32
C GLN A 189 -9.98 -3.16 -6.84
N ALA A 190 -10.19 -1.89 -6.50
CA ALA A 190 -10.18 -1.50 -5.10
C ALA A 190 -11.32 -2.19 -4.35
N MET A 191 -10.98 -2.85 -3.25
CA MET A 191 -11.95 -3.52 -2.37
C MET A 191 -12.76 -2.48 -1.59
N ARG A 192 -14.07 -2.69 -1.46
CA ARG A 192 -14.90 -1.92 -0.53
C ARG A 192 -14.94 -2.62 0.82
N LEU A 193 -14.57 -1.92 1.87
CA LEU A 193 -14.56 -2.41 3.25
C LEU A 193 -15.74 -1.83 4.01
N LEU A 194 -16.69 -2.70 4.35
CA LEU A 194 -17.89 -2.33 5.11
C LEU A 194 -17.59 -2.25 6.61
N GLN A 195 -18.16 -1.25 7.29
CA GLN A 195 -17.99 -1.08 8.74
C GLN A 195 -18.46 -2.31 9.55
N SER A 196 -19.46 -3.04 9.03
CA SER A 196 -19.95 -4.30 9.62
C SER A 196 -18.91 -5.41 9.70
N ASN A 197 -17.82 -5.30 8.94
CA ASN A 197 -16.80 -6.35 8.81
C ASN A 197 -15.57 -6.07 9.69
N ILE A 198 -15.60 -5.00 10.50
CA ILE A 198 -14.55 -4.69 11.48
C ILE A 198 -14.61 -5.74 12.59
N THR A 199 -13.46 -6.35 12.91
CA THR A 199 -13.37 -7.44 13.91
C THR A 199 -12.43 -7.14 15.07
N GLY A 200 -11.87 -5.93 15.12
CA GLY A 200 -11.03 -5.48 16.22
C GLY A 200 -10.75 -4.00 16.13
N GLY A 201 -10.30 -3.42 17.26
CA GLY A 201 -9.81 -2.05 17.29
C GLY A 201 -8.49 -1.88 16.55
N ASP A 202 -8.14 -0.63 16.32
CA ASP A 202 -6.92 -0.24 15.65
C ASP A 202 -5.66 -0.72 16.41
N ARG A 203 -4.64 -1.16 15.68
CA ARG A 203 -3.37 -1.65 16.23
C ARG A 203 -2.20 -1.11 15.42
N GLY A 204 -1.02 -0.90 16.03
CA GLY A 204 0.23 -0.70 15.26
C GLY A 204 1.08 0.54 15.55
N GLY A 205 0.97 1.19 16.71
CA GLY A 205 1.85 2.33 17.04
C GLY A 205 1.74 3.47 16.01
N SER A 206 2.84 3.84 15.36
CA SER A 206 2.88 4.88 14.31
C SER A 206 2.22 4.46 12.98
N SER A 207 1.93 3.18 12.78
CA SER A 207 1.24 2.61 11.60
C SER A 207 -0.08 1.96 12.03
N GLU A 208 -1.05 2.79 12.36
CA GLU A 208 -2.37 2.35 12.78
C GLU A 208 -3.10 1.58 11.67
N VAL A 209 -3.53 0.35 11.97
CA VAL A 209 -4.30 -0.49 11.05
C VAL A 209 -5.60 -0.98 11.68
N THR A 210 -6.66 -0.99 10.88
CA THR A 210 -7.98 -1.51 11.29
C THR A 210 -8.12 -2.96 10.85
N ARG A 211 -8.57 -3.85 11.74
CA ARG A 211 -8.76 -5.28 11.41
C ARG A 211 -10.13 -5.54 10.77
N TYR A 212 -10.13 -6.29 9.68
CA TYR A 212 -11.33 -6.72 8.95
C TYR A 212 -11.39 -8.24 8.76
N ASN A 213 -12.60 -8.78 8.71
CA ASN A 213 -12.88 -10.11 8.16
C ASN A 213 -13.72 -9.97 6.90
N GLN A 214 -13.13 -10.27 5.74
CA GLN A 214 -13.78 -10.20 4.44
C GLN A 214 -14.02 -11.61 3.93
N SER A 215 -15.29 -12.03 3.93
CA SER A 215 -15.71 -13.35 3.43
C SER A 215 -14.91 -14.53 4.00
N GLY A 216 -14.60 -14.50 5.30
CA GLY A 216 -13.85 -15.55 5.99
C GLY A 216 -12.33 -15.40 5.94
N THR A 217 -11.81 -14.33 5.30
CA THR A 217 -10.38 -14.00 5.29
C THR A 217 -10.12 -12.80 6.19
N GLU A 218 -9.27 -12.98 7.20
CA GLU A 218 -8.81 -11.88 8.05
C GLU A 218 -7.74 -11.05 7.34
N GLY A 219 -7.76 -9.74 7.55
CA GLY A 219 -6.73 -8.82 7.08
C GLY A 219 -6.80 -7.46 7.75
N PHE A 220 -5.92 -6.58 7.33
CA PHE A 220 -5.68 -5.27 7.92
C PHE A 220 -5.80 -4.19 6.87
N PHE A 221 -6.53 -3.14 7.18
CA PHE A 221 -6.61 -1.93 6.38
C PHE A 221 -5.65 -0.88 6.94
N LYS A 222 -4.76 -0.38 6.09
CA LYS A 222 -3.87 0.75 6.38
C LYS A 222 -4.32 1.93 5.52
N GLN A 223 -4.74 3.01 6.16
CA GLN A 223 -5.16 4.21 5.44
C GLN A 223 -3.95 4.81 4.70
N ASN A 224 -4.18 5.30 3.48
CA ASN A 224 -3.12 5.98 2.73
C ASN A 224 -2.74 7.30 3.40
N LYS A 225 -1.45 7.64 3.31
CA LYS A 225 -0.92 8.92 3.78
C LYS A 225 -0.75 9.87 2.58
N ASP A 226 -1.30 11.08 2.70
CA ASP A 226 -1.24 12.07 1.61
C ASP A 226 0.16 12.68 1.47
N ALA A 227 0.86 12.88 2.59
CA ALA A 227 2.23 13.39 2.62
C ALA A 227 2.96 12.91 3.88
N PHE A 228 4.29 12.76 3.82
CA PHE A 228 5.13 12.52 5.00
C PHE A 228 5.14 13.71 5.97
N ALA A 229 5.63 13.46 7.19
CA ALA A 229 5.75 14.48 8.22
C ALA A 229 6.55 15.70 7.72
N PHE A 230 7.67 15.45 7.03
CA PHE A 230 8.57 16.46 6.47
C PHE A 230 8.68 16.28 4.95
N LYS A 231 8.71 17.41 4.23
CA LYS A 231 8.64 17.43 2.76
C LYS A 231 9.99 17.76 2.13
N ASP A 232 10.89 18.33 2.91
CA ASP A 232 12.26 18.61 2.53
C ASP A 232 13.17 18.63 3.77
N GLN A 233 14.47 18.79 3.53
CA GLN A 233 15.49 18.83 4.58
C GLN A 233 15.30 20.04 5.52
N GLN A 234 14.82 21.16 5.00
CA GLN A 234 14.64 22.37 5.81
C GLN A 234 13.52 22.20 6.84
N GLU A 235 12.39 21.60 6.44
CA GLU A 235 11.31 21.24 7.36
C GLU A 235 11.78 20.24 8.43
N PHE A 236 12.62 19.27 8.04
CA PHE A 236 13.21 18.31 8.97
C PHE A 236 14.14 18.99 9.98
N ASP A 237 15.11 19.78 9.53
CA ASP A 237 16.10 20.45 10.38
C ASP A 237 15.41 21.38 11.39
N THR A 238 14.43 22.16 10.92
CA THR A 238 13.63 23.05 11.78
C THR A 238 12.87 22.26 12.86
N ALA A 239 12.31 21.10 12.50
CA ALA A 239 11.61 20.26 13.44
C ALA A 239 12.55 19.53 14.41
N GLU A 240 13.77 19.20 13.97
CA GLU A 240 14.81 18.59 14.79
C GLU A 240 15.26 19.53 15.90
N ASP A 241 15.55 20.79 15.56
CA ASP A 241 15.87 21.83 16.53
C ASP A 241 14.73 22.02 17.56
N ALA A 242 13.49 22.15 17.07
CA ALA A 242 12.33 22.33 17.93
C ALA A 242 12.11 21.14 18.88
N ASN A 243 12.29 19.91 18.37
CA ASN A 243 12.16 18.70 19.17
C ASN A 243 13.31 18.55 20.18
N GLY A 244 14.53 18.92 19.81
CA GLY A 244 15.68 18.98 20.71
C GLY A 244 15.42 19.91 21.90
N ILE A 245 14.85 21.09 21.65
CA ILE A 245 14.43 22.03 22.70
C ILE A 245 13.37 21.40 23.61
N ARG A 246 12.32 20.80 23.03
CA ARG A 246 11.24 20.14 23.80
C ARG A 246 11.78 19.03 24.70
N ILE A 247 12.59 18.11 24.17
CA ILE A 247 13.18 17.01 24.94
C ILE A 247 14.11 17.58 26.03
N GLY A 248 14.87 18.64 25.75
CA GLY A 248 15.71 19.32 26.74
C GLY A 248 14.90 19.91 27.91
N GLN A 249 13.75 20.53 27.63
CA GLN A 249 12.84 21.07 28.64
C GLN A 249 12.25 19.96 29.53
N ILE A 250 11.78 18.86 28.92
CA ILE A 250 11.26 17.69 29.66
C ILE A 250 12.36 17.09 30.54
N GLY A 251 13.57 16.89 29.99
CA GLY A 251 14.70 16.37 30.75
C GLY A 251 15.12 17.25 31.93
N THR A 252 14.94 18.58 31.81
CA THR A 252 15.22 19.52 32.91
C THR A 252 14.19 19.39 34.03
N ARG A 253 12.90 19.30 33.69
CA ARG A 253 11.82 19.02 34.65
C ARG A 253 12.04 17.68 35.36
N LEU A 254 12.39 16.63 34.61
CA LEU A 254 12.65 15.31 35.15
C LEU A 254 13.78 15.33 36.17
N ARG A 255 14.93 15.93 35.83
CA ARG A 255 16.06 16.05 36.76
C ARG A 255 15.70 16.80 38.04
N ALA A 256 14.94 17.89 37.94
CA ALA A 256 14.50 18.65 39.10
C ALA A 256 13.62 17.81 40.04
N LYS A 257 12.68 17.01 39.48
CA LYS A 257 11.82 16.13 40.27
C LYS A 257 12.55 14.93 40.86
N MET A 258 13.49 14.34 40.12
CA MET A 258 14.37 13.30 40.66
C MET A 258 15.25 13.85 41.80
N GLN A 259 15.73 15.09 41.72
CA GLN A 259 16.46 15.70 42.83
C GLN A 259 15.57 15.88 44.06
N GLN A 260 14.33 16.37 43.87
CA GLN A 260 13.34 16.48 44.96
C GLN A 260 13.08 15.11 45.62
N GLN A 261 12.99 14.04 44.83
CA GLN A 261 12.82 12.67 45.32
C GLN A 261 14.04 12.22 46.17
N ILE A 262 15.26 12.51 45.71
CA ILE A 262 16.50 12.21 46.44
C ILE A 262 16.52 12.96 47.78
N ASP A 263 16.18 14.25 47.76
CA ASP A 263 16.19 15.10 48.96
C ASP A 263 15.17 14.61 50.00
N LEU A 264 13.96 14.21 49.57
CA LEU A 264 12.94 13.64 50.46
C LEU A 264 13.37 12.29 51.06
N ASN A 265 14.01 11.42 50.27
CA ASN A 265 14.56 10.16 50.77
C ASN A 265 15.69 10.38 51.79
N ALA A 266 16.54 11.39 51.56
CA ALA A 266 17.57 11.78 52.51
C ALA A 266 16.98 12.30 53.82
N GLN A 267 15.90 13.11 53.76
CA GLN A 267 15.17 13.56 54.95
C GLN A 267 14.55 12.39 55.72
N LEU A 268 13.94 11.43 55.03
CA LEU A 268 13.36 10.24 55.65
C LEU A 268 14.44 9.40 56.36
N THR A 269 15.61 9.25 55.73
CA THR A 269 16.76 8.53 56.32
C THR A 269 17.30 9.25 57.56
N ALA A 270 17.31 10.59 57.54
CA ALA A 270 17.81 11.41 58.65
C ALA A 270 16.93 11.34 59.92
N LEU A 271 15.69 10.86 59.83
CA LEU A 271 14.80 10.69 60.99
C LEU A 271 15.24 9.55 61.94
N GLY A 272 16.13 8.66 61.51
CA GLY A 272 16.71 7.60 62.36
C GLY A 272 15.71 6.53 62.81
N ASP A 273 16.09 5.74 63.82
CA ASP A 273 15.38 4.52 64.23
C ASP A 273 14.09 4.76 65.04
N ASN A 274 13.81 5.99 65.48
CA ASN A 274 12.60 6.32 66.24
C ASN A 274 11.99 7.68 65.82
N PRO A 275 11.47 7.80 64.58
CA PRO A 275 10.94 9.06 64.05
C PRO A 275 9.66 9.52 64.77
N ASP A 276 9.38 10.82 64.76
CA ASP A 276 8.01 11.31 64.90
C ASP A 276 7.17 10.74 63.74
N ALA A 277 6.19 9.90 64.09
CA ALA A 277 5.34 9.21 63.13
C ALA A 277 4.59 10.17 62.18
N ASN A 278 4.25 11.38 62.64
CA ASN A 278 3.59 12.38 61.80
C ASN A 278 4.56 13.01 60.80
N ALA A 279 5.81 13.25 61.21
CA ALA A 279 6.85 13.80 60.34
C ALA A 279 7.27 12.79 59.25
N ALA A 280 7.46 11.52 59.62
CA ALA A 280 7.76 10.45 58.67
C ALA A 280 6.64 10.27 57.65
N LYS A 281 5.37 10.27 58.12
CA LYS A 281 4.20 10.15 57.24
C LYS A 281 4.09 11.32 56.26
N ALA A 282 4.30 12.56 56.71
CA ALA A 282 4.23 13.73 55.83
C ALA A 282 5.28 13.68 54.71
N ILE A 283 6.51 13.19 55.00
CA ILE A 283 7.55 13.01 53.98
C ILE A 283 7.18 11.88 53.01
N GLN A 284 6.61 10.79 53.52
CA GLN A 284 6.14 9.67 52.69
C GLN A 284 5.01 10.11 51.74
N ASP A 285 4.03 10.86 52.22
CA ASP A 285 2.94 11.40 51.39
C ASP A 285 3.48 12.33 50.29
N GLN A 286 4.50 13.16 50.59
CA GLN A 286 5.17 13.99 49.58
C GLN A 286 5.97 13.16 48.57
N LEU A 287 6.65 12.10 49.04
CA LEU A 287 7.43 11.22 48.19
C LEU A 287 6.53 10.47 47.20
N GLU A 288 5.34 10.04 47.62
CA GLU A 288 4.34 9.42 46.73
C GLU A 288 3.97 10.36 45.58
N VAL A 289 3.62 11.62 45.89
CA VAL A 289 3.30 12.63 44.86
C VAL A 289 4.49 12.86 43.91
N VAL A 290 5.71 13.01 44.43
CA VAL A 290 6.90 13.22 43.60
C VAL A 290 7.21 12.00 42.73
N ASN A 291 7.01 10.79 43.24
CA ASN A 291 7.20 9.56 42.48
C ASN A 291 6.24 9.49 41.29
N ASP A 292 4.97 9.83 41.50
CA ASP A 292 3.96 9.87 40.44
C ASP A 292 4.31 10.91 39.38
N GLU A 293 4.75 12.11 39.79
CA GLU A 293 5.21 13.15 38.87
C GLU A 293 6.45 12.72 38.06
N VAL A 294 7.42 12.04 38.69
CA VAL A 294 8.60 11.49 37.99
C VAL A 294 8.16 10.47 36.93
N GLN A 295 7.27 9.55 37.28
CA GLN A 295 6.74 8.56 36.32
C GLN A 295 6.01 9.23 35.15
N GLN A 296 5.19 10.24 35.44
CA GLN A 296 4.46 10.97 34.41
C GLN A 296 5.40 11.71 33.45
N ILE A 297 6.42 12.40 33.97
CA ILE A 297 7.39 13.13 33.14
C ILE A 297 8.26 12.16 32.35
N GLN A 298 8.62 11.01 32.93
CA GLN A 298 9.35 9.95 32.22
C GLN A 298 8.52 9.42 31.04
N ALA A 299 7.23 9.12 31.25
CA ALA A 299 6.32 8.71 30.19
C ALA A 299 6.13 9.79 29.10
N GLU A 300 6.09 11.07 29.49
CA GLU A 300 6.07 12.20 28.56
C GLU A 300 7.35 12.21 27.69
N MET A 301 8.51 12.01 28.29
CA MET A 301 9.80 11.95 27.58
C MET A 301 9.85 10.77 26.60
N ASP A 302 9.43 9.58 27.04
CA ASP A 302 9.44 8.38 26.21
C ASP A 302 8.49 8.50 25.03
N THR A 303 7.32 9.10 25.25
CA THR A 303 6.35 9.42 24.20
C THR A 303 6.96 10.40 23.20
N ALA A 304 7.54 11.51 23.67
CA ALA A 304 8.14 12.52 22.80
C ALA A 304 9.29 11.94 21.94
N ARG A 305 10.13 11.10 22.53
CA ARG A 305 11.22 10.40 21.81
C ARG A 305 10.67 9.43 20.78
N THR A 306 9.66 8.63 21.14
CA THR A 306 9.07 7.63 20.24
C THR A 306 8.40 8.29 19.03
N GLU A 307 7.61 9.34 19.24
CA GLU A 307 6.97 10.11 18.17
C GLU A 307 8.00 10.73 17.22
N TRP A 308 9.07 11.29 17.78
CA TRP A 308 10.14 11.90 17.00
C TRP A 308 10.88 10.87 16.16
N ASN A 309 11.31 9.76 16.77
CA ASN A 309 12.02 8.69 16.07
C ASN A 309 11.18 8.13 14.90
N ALA A 310 9.87 7.99 15.07
CA ALA A 310 8.98 7.55 14.00
C ALA A 310 8.95 8.52 12.81
N LYS A 311 8.89 9.83 13.07
CA LYS A 311 8.92 10.87 12.02
C LYS A 311 10.29 10.96 11.34
N GLN A 312 11.37 10.84 12.11
CA GLN A 312 12.72 10.81 11.56
C GLN A 312 12.94 9.59 10.67
N ASN A 313 12.56 8.40 11.13
CA ASN A 313 12.67 7.17 10.36
C ASN A 313 11.86 7.26 9.06
N GLU A 314 10.62 7.75 9.12
CA GLU A 314 9.81 7.95 7.90
C GLU A 314 10.53 8.86 6.89
N PHE A 315 11.07 9.98 7.34
CA PHE A 315 11.75 10.91 6.44
C PHE A 315 13.04 10.32 5.89
N TYR A 316 13.91 9.79 6.75
CA TYR A 316 15.21 9.26 6.33
C TYR A 316 15.05 8.03 5.44
N ILE A 317 14.31 7.02 5.90
CA ILE A 317 14.11 5.77 5.17
C ILE A 317 13.31 6.05 3.89
N GLY A 318 12.16 6.69 4.02
CA GLY A 318 11.27 6.93 2.88
C GLY A 318 11.91 7.84 1.84
N THR A 319 12.40 9.02 2.23
CA THR A 319 12.87 10.02 1.26
C THR A 319 14.33 9.81 0.89
N GLN A 320 15.26 9.83 1.85
CA GLN A 320 16.69 9.87 1.57
C GLN A 320 17.21 8.52 1.08
N LEU A 321 16.75 7.42 1.69
CA LEU A 321 17.22 6.08 1.36
C LEU A 321 16.46 5.49 0.17
N VAL A 322 15.13 5.42 0.24
CA VAL A 322 14.31 4.77 -0.80
C VAL A 322 14.05 5.69 -2.00
N GLY A 323 13.99 7.01 -1.81
CA GLY A 323 13.66 7.97 -2.86
C GLY A 323 12.15 8.14 -3.08
N ILE A 324 11.36 8.04 -2.03
CA ILE A 324 9.91 8.29 -2.04
C ILE A 324 9.67 9.80 -2.05
N ASN A 325 8.76 10.26 -2.92
CA ASN A 325 8.32 11.66 -2.90
C ASN A 325 7.50 11.94 -1.62
N PRO A 326 7.96 12.82 -0.72
CA PRO A 326 7.28 13.06 0.54
C PRO A 326 5.95 13.81 0.39
N HIS A 327 5.69 14.49 -0.73
CA HIS A 327 4.41 15.16 -0.99
C HIS A 327 3.32 14.23 -1.49
N ASN A 328 3.69 13.04 -1.95
CA ASN A 328 2.75 12.02 -2.42
C ASN A 328 3.42 10.65 -2.32
N PRO A 329 3.49 10.08 -1.11
CA PRO A 329 4.32 8.91 -0.86
C PRO A 329 3.72 7.65 -1.47
N ARG A 330 2.39 7.59 -1.69
CA ARG A 330 1.69 6.44 -2.29
C ARG A 330 1.98 5.11 -1.59
N LEU A 331 2.01 5.13 -0.26
CA LEU A 331 2.35 3.96 0.58
C LEU A 331 1.48 2.74 0.25
N ALA A 332 0.16 2.94 0.12
CA ALA A 332 -0.76 1.86 -0.26
C ALA A 332 -0.44 1.27 -1.64
N ASN A 333 -0.04 2.09 -2.62
CA ASN A 333 0.27 1.63 -3.97
C ASN A 333 1.52 0.76 -4.00
N ARG A 334 2.54 1.10 -3.21
CA ARG A 334 3.81 0.36 -3.10
C ARG A 334 3.57 -1.03 -2.52
N ASP A 335 2.76 -1.08 -1.47
CA ASP A 335 2.38 -2.33 -0.82
C ASP A 335 1.68 -3.29 -1.81
N VAL A 336 0.72 -2.75 -2.56
CA VAL A 336 0.01 -3.51 -3.61
C VAL A 336 0.95 -3.90 -4.76
N ALA A 337 1.87 -3.02 -5.18
CA ALA A 337 2.79 -3.30 -6.26
C ALA A 337 3.73 -4.47 -5.92
N MET A 338 4.26 -4.51 -4.71
CA MET A 338 5.11 -5.60 -4.23
C MET A 338 4.35 -6.93 -4.14
N SER A 339 3.11 -6.91 -3.63
CA SER A 339 2.20 -8.08 -3.66
C SER A 339 1.94 -8.60 -5.08
N ARG A 340 1.77 -7.71 -6.07
CA ARG A 340 1.60 -8.11 -7.48
C ARG A 340 2.87 -8.73 -8.07
N ILE A 341 4.04 -8.15 -7.76
CA ILE A 341 5.33 -8.66 -8.25
C ILE A 341 5.62 -10.07 -7.68
N ASP A 342 5.35 -10.29 -6.39
CA ASP A 342 5.45 -11.62 -5.76
C ASP A 342 4.56 -12.64 -6.47
N GLN A 343 3.32 -12.27 -6.78
CA GLN A 343 2.37 -13.12 -7.51
C GLN A 343 2.82 -13.40 -8.94
N LEU A 344 3.28 -12.39 -9.69
CA LEU A 344 3.82 -12.53 -11.05
C LEU A 344 4.96 -13.57 -11.08
N LEU A 345 5.84 -13.51 -10.10
CA LEU A 345 6.99 -14.40 -10.01
C LEU A 345 6.63 -15.77 -9.40
N GLY A 346 5.47 -15.87 -8.75
CA GLY A 346 5.07 -17.06 -7.98
C GLY A 346 6.02 -17.33 -6.82
N ALA A 347 6.60 -16.28 -6.23
CA ALA A 347 7.50 -16.40 -5.09
C ALA A 347 6.73 -16.81 -3.82
N ASN A 348 5.49 -16.34 -3.68
CA ASN A 348 4.54 -16.69 -2.61
C ASN A 348 5.04 -16.36 -1.20
N VAL A 349 5.82 -15.29 -1.07
CA VAL A 349 6.47 -14.85 0.17
C VAL A 349 6.02 -13.47 0.62
N ILE A 350 5.10 -12.80 -0.09
CA ILE A 350 4.49 -11.53 0.33
C ILE A 350 3.00 -11.75 0.64
N ALA A 351 2.50 -11.12 1.69
CA ALA A 351 1.07 -11.13 1.99
C ALA A 351 0.28 -10.47 0.85
N HIS A 352 -0.86 -11.06 0.48
CA HIS A 352 -1.68 -10.50 -0.57
C HIS A 352 -2.24 -9.14 -0.14
N ALA A 353 -1.88 -8.09 -0.89
CA ALA A 353 -2.37 -6.73 -0.71
C ALA A 353 -3.15 -6.25 -1.95
N GLN A 354 -4.17 -5.41 -1.70
CA GLN A 354 -4.95 -4.73 -2.72
C GLN A 354 -5.34 -3.33 -2.25
N LEU A 355 -5.62 -2.42 -3.19
CA LEU A 355 -6.18 -1.11 -2.83
C LEU A 355 -7.56 -1.31 -2.21
N ALA A 356 -7.93 -0.47 -1.26
CA ALA A 356 -9.21 -0.57 -0.56
C ALA A 356 -9.79 0.81 -0.21
N PHE A 357 -11.11 0.86 -0.10
CA PHE A 357 -11.88 1.98 0.40
C PHE A 357 -12.64 1.55 1.65
N GLN A 358 -12.38 2.21 2.76
CA GLN A 358 -13.11 2.09 4.01
C GLN A 358 -14.24 3.11 4.04
N GLU A 359 -15.48 2.66 4.19
CA GLU A 359 -16.59 3.56 4.40
C GLU A 359 -16.54 4.13 5.81
N THR A 360 -16.64 5.46 5.93
CA THR A 360 -16.81 6.12 7.22
C THR A 360 -17.97 7.11 7.15
N ASN A 361 -18.52 7.45 8.32
CA ASN A 361 -19.57 8.46 8.44
C ASN A 361 -19.13 9.85 7.92
N THR A 362 -17.82 10.08 7.81
CA THR A 362 -17.21 11.34 7.36
C THR A 362 -16.73 11.31 5.90
N GLY A 363 -16.95 10.20 5.18
CA GLY A 363 -16.50 9.98 3.81
C GLY A 363 -15.57 8.77 3.65
N ASP A 364 -15.40 8.29 2.42
CA ASP A 364 -14.62 7.09 2.15
C ASP A 364 -13.12 7.37 2.32
N LYS A 365 -12.43 6.55 3.11
CA LYS A 365 -10.97 6.58 3.28
C LYS A 365 -10.32 5.58 2.33
N SER A 366 -9.33 6.00 1.56
CA SER A 366 -8.57 5.12 0.68
C SER A 366 -7.30 4.59 1.35
N GLY A 367 -6.86 3.39 0.99
CA GLY A 367 -5.70 2.73 1.60
C GLY A 367 -5.36 1.40 0.94
N SER A 368 -4.56 0.58 1.60
CA SER A 368 -4.36 -0.83 1.25
C SER A 368 -5.06 -1.75 2.25
N TYR A 369 -5.58 -2.87 1.75
CA TYR A 369 -5.99 -4.02 2.56
C TYR A 369 -4.99 -5.15 2.32
N MET A 370 -4.38 -5.64 3.39
CA MET A 370 -3.43 -6.75 3.38
C MET A 370 -4.00 -7.94 4.14
N GLU A 371 -3.97 -9.13 3.53
CA GLU A 371 -4.34 -10.37 4.19
C GLU A 371 -3.42 -10.64 5.39
N LYS A 372 -3.99 -11.14 6.49
CA LYS A 372 -3.23 -11.48 7.69
C LYS A 372 -2.22 -12.59 7.37
N ALA A 373 -0.94 -12.30 7.60
CA ALA A 373 0.10 -13.32 7.54
C ALA A 373 -0.15 -14.41 8.61
N LYS A 374 -0.01 -15.67 8.21
CA LYS A 374 -0.21 -16.82 9.10
C LYS A 374 1.03 -17.05 9.95
N GLY A 375 0.85 -17.67 11.11
CA GLY A 375 1.94 -18.07 12.00
C GLY A 375 2.40 -16.95 12.91
N ARG A 376 3.71 -16.91 13.20
CA ARG A 376 4.33 -16.01 14.19
C ARG A 376 5.39 -15.14 13.52
N SER A 377 5.60 -13.93 14.02
CA SER A 377 6.69 -13.09 13.55
C SER A 377 8.05 -13.68 13.96
N VAL A 378 9.10 -13.42 13.17
CA VAL A 378 10.48 -13.81 13.48
C VAL A 378 10.91 -13.19 14.81
N ASP A 379 10.53 -11.96 15.11
CA ASP A 379 10.80 -11.32 16.40
C ASP A 379 10.24 -12.12 17.59
N ALA A 380 8.97 -12.52 17.52
CA ALA A 380 8.34 -13.31 18.58
C ALA A 380 9.00 -14.71 18.72
N MET A 381 9.35 -15.35 17.59
CA MET A 381 10.03 -16.64 17.60
C MET A 381 11.47 -16.55 18.14
N ARG A 382 12.18 -15.44 17.90
CA ARG A 382 13.51 -15.18 18.46
C ARG A 382 13.44 -15.00 19.98
N ARG A 383 12.50 -14.20 20.47
CA ARG A 383 12.29 -14.00 21.92
C ARG A 383 11.99 -15.31 22.66
N ASP A 384 11.22 -16.20 22.03
CA ASP A 384 10.87 -17.50 22.62
C ASP A 384 11.86 -18.63 22.29
N ASN A 385 12.93 -18.33 21.53
CA ASN A 385 13.91 -19.31 21.06
C ASN A 385 13.28 -20.50 20.28
N THR A 386 12.25 -20.25 19.47
CA THR A 386 11.55 -21.27 18.67
C THR A 386 11.86 -21.21 17.17
N LEU A 387 12.80 -20.36 16.75
CA LEU A 387 13.15 -20.16 15.35
C LEU A 387 14.13 -21.24 14.87
N ASP A 388 13.64 -22.19 14.06
CA ASP A 388 14.49 -23.25 13.48
C ASP A 388 15.16 -22.82 12.17
N LEU A 389 16.34 -22.21 12.29
CA LEU A 389 17.18 -21.84 11.15
C LEU A 389 17.92 -23.04 10.51
N ASN A 390 17.73 -24.27 11.00
CA ASN A 390 18.24 -25.48 10.32
C ASN A 390 17.28 -26.00 9.25
N ASN A 391 16.08 -25.45 9.16
CA ASN A 391 15.09 -25.88 8.18
C ASN A 391 15.46 -25.39 6.77
N ALA A 392 15.86 -26.32 5.89
CA ALA A 392 16.21 -26.06 4.50
C ALA A 392 15.13 -25.27 3.73
N LYS A 393 13.85 -25.63 3.91
CA LYS A 393 12.72 -24.97 3.25
C LYS A 393 12.48 -23.56 3.78
N LEU A 394 12.80 -23.30 5.05
CA LEU A 394 12.77 -21.94 5.59
C LEU A 394 13.84 -21.08 4.92
N MET A 395 15.07 -21.56 4.85
CA MET A 395 16.18 -20.81 4.24
C MET A 395 15.94 -20.52 2.76
N GLN A 396 15.41 -21.50 2.02
CA GLN A 396 14.99 -21.30 0.64
C GLN A 396 13.95 -20.17 0.51
N GLN A 397 12.94 -20.13 1.38
CA GLN A 397 11.91 -19.09 1.31
C GLN A 397 12.39 -17.72 1.77
N LEU A 398 13.31 -17.65 2.73
CA LEU A 398 13.97 -16.40 3.08
C LEU A 398 14.81 -15.87 1.91
N SER A 399 15.49 -16.75 1.16
CA SER A 399 16.17 -16.38 -0.10
C SER A 399 15.19 -15.83 -1.14
N ARG A 400 14.00 -16.44 -1.27
CA ARG A 400 12.95 -15.92 -2.14
C ARG A 400 12.46 -14.53 -1.71
N LEU A 401 12.21 -14.33 -0.42
CA LEU A 401 11.84 -13.02 0.13
C LEU A 401 12.91 -11.98 -0.17
N HIS A 402 14.19 -12.33 0.03
CA HIS A 402 15.32 -11.45 -0.28
C HIS A 402 15.37 -11.03 -1.75
N LEU A 403 15.13 -11.95 -2.69
CA LEU A 403 15.07 -11.61 -4.11
C LEU A 403 13.94 -10.62 -4.44
N ILE A 404 12.78 -10.77 -3.79
CA ILE A 404 11.65 -9.85 -3.95
C ILE A 404 11.98 -8.49 -3.30
N ASP A 405 12.56 -8.49 -2.10
CA ASP A 405 12.98 -7.27 -1.39
C ASP A 405 14.06 -6.50 -2.19
N LEU A 406 15.02 -7.19 -2.85
CA LEU A 406 16.01 -6.56 -3.73
C LEU A 406 15.38 -5.92 -4.97
N LEU A 407 14.49 -6.65 -5.66
CA LEU A 407 13.78 -6.14 -6.83
C LEU A 407 12.94 -4.91 -6.48
N CYS A 408 12.23 -4.98 -5.36
CA CYS A 408 11.35 -3.91 -4.89
C CYS A 408 12.08 -2.84 -4.08
N PHE A 409 13.35 -3.04 -3.71
CA PHE A 409 14.12 -2.20 -2.77
C PHE A 409 13.37 -1.93 -1.48
N GLN A 410 12.92 -3.00 -0.83
CA GLN A 410 12.31 -2.94 0.48
C GLN A 410 13.42 -2.93 1.54
N VAL A 411 13.64 -1.76 2.13
CA VAL A 411 14.78 -1.52 3.06
C VAL A 411 14.39 -1.63 4.54
N ASP A 412 13.09 -1.70 4.84
CA ASP A 412 12.54 -1.73 6.20
C ASP A 412 11.98 -3.13 6.57
N ARG A 413 12.56 -4.19 6.00
CA ARG A 413 12.23 -5.58 6.31
C ARG A 413 12.85 -6.02 7.65
N ASN A 414 12.24 -5.60 8.76
CA ASN A 414 12.67 -6.05 10.09
C ASN A 414 12.03 -7.39 10.51
N ALA A 415 12.52 -8.00 11.61
CA ALA A 415 12.05 -9.29 12.12
C ALA A 415 10.56 -9.29 12.58
N GLY A 416 9.97 -8.12 12.86
CA GLY A 416 8.55 -7.97 13.11
C GLY A 416 7.70 -8.12 11.83
N ASN A 417 8.29 -7.84 10.68
CA ASN A 417 7.64 -7.81 9.36
C ASN A 417 7.80 -9.12 8.57
N ILE A 418 8.37 -10.16 9.19
CA ILE A 418 8.51 -11.50 8.60
C ILE A 418 7.75 -12.49 9.47
N TYR A 419 6.78 -13.20 8.87
CA TYR A 419 5.99 -14.23 9.53
C TYR A 419 6.37 -15.61 9.00
N ILE A 420 6.42 -16.57 9.92
CA ILE A 420 6.69 -17.96 9.63
C ILE A 420 5.51 -18.79 10.14
N SER A 421 4.93 -19.58 9.25
CA SER A 421 3.95 -20.61 9.59
C SER A 421 4.49 -21.99 9.23
N THR A 422 4.09 -22.99 10.00
CA THR A 422 4.42 -24.39 9.73
C THR A 422 3.12 -25.18 9.74
N ASP A 423 2.85 -25.92 8.67
CA ASP A 423 1.68 -26.80 8.61
C ASP A 423 1.92 -28.11 9.39
N LEU A 424 0.87 -28.94 9.49
CA LEU A 424 0.91 -30.22 10.19
C LEU A 424 1.92 -31.22 9.60
N ASN A 425 2.33 -31.02 8.34
CA ASN A 425 3.30 -31.86 7.64
C ASN A 425 4.73 -31.32 7.77
N GLY A 426 4.95 -30.28 8.58
CA GLY A 426 6.25 -29.63 8.73
C GLY A 426 6.64 -28.73 7.55
N ASN A 427 5.72 -28.43 6.62
CA ASN A 427 6.01 -27.46 5.56
C ASN A 427 5.98 -26.07 6.15
N VAL A 428 7.09 -25.36 5.98
CA VAL A 428 7.23 -23.98 6.38
C VAL A 428 6.68 -23.07 5.29
N LYS A 429 6.12 -21.92 5.66
CA LYS A 429 5.81 -20.80 4.77
C LYS A 429 6.29 -19.49 5.38
N VAL A 430 7.07 -18.72 4.62
CA VAL A 430 7.47 -17.34 4.95
C VAL A 430 6.45 -16.37 4.36
N THR A 431 6.14 -15.28 5.06
CA THR A 431 5.30 -14.20 4.56
C THR A 431 5.79 -12.85 5.08
N GLY A 432 6.24 -11.98 4.19
CA GLY A 432 6.56 -10.58 4.44
C GLY A 432 5.31 -9.70 4.41
N ILE A 433 5.27 -8.73 5.32
CA ILE A 433 4.20 -7.72 5.45
C ILE A 433 4.78 -6.31 5.54
N ASP A 434 3.94 -5.28 5.53
CA ASP A 434 4.35 -3.87 5.69
C ASP A 434 5.35 -3.44 4.61
N ASN A 435 4.89 -3.47 3.36
CA ASN A 435 5.75 -3.31 2.19
C ASN A 435 5.77 -1.89 1.62
N ASP A 436 5.39 -0.89 2.43
CA ASP A 436 5.14 0.46 1.95
C ASP A 436 6.41 1.33 1.84
N MET A 437 7.50 0.96 2.51
CA MET A 437 8.85 1.53 2.34
C MET A 437 9.67 0.86 1.21
N ALA A 438 9.07 0.77 0.03
CA ALA A 438 9.67 0.15 -1.16
C ALA A 438 9.44 0.95 -2.44
N LEU A 439 10.06 0.53 -3.54
CA LEU A 439 9.76 0.97 -4.91
C LEU A 439 9.91 2.48 -5.13
N GLY A 440 10.81 3.16 -4.41
CA GLY A 440 11.18 4.54 -4.68
C GLY A 440 12.14 4.67 -5.87
N THR A 441 12.77 5.83 -6.01
CA THR A 441 13.64 6.16 -7.14
C THR A 441 15.09 5.73 -6.97
N ASN A 442 15.49 5.26 -5.79
CA ASN A 442 16.82 4.67 -5.60
C ASN A 442 16.89 3.28 -6.23
N ASP A 443 18.03 2.96 -6.83
CA ASP A 443 18.28 1.74 -7.56
C ASP A 443 19.60 1.01 -7.17
N ASN A 444 20.23 1.43 -6.06
CA ASN A 444 21.51 0.89 -5.62
C ASN A 444 21.37 -0.37 -4.76
N ILE A 445 21.20 -1.51 -5.41
CA ILE A 445 21.14 -2.84 -4.77
C ILE A 445 22.50 -3.48 -4.51
N SER A 446 23.61 -2.79 -4.80
CA SER A 446 24.96 -3.38 -4.70
C SER A 446 25.62 -3.18 -3.34
N ILE A 447 24.98 -2.40 -2.46
CA ILE A 447 25.43 -2.12 -1.10
C ILE A 447 24.32 -2.49 -0.11
N ARG A 448 24.67 -2.58 1.18
CA ARG A 448 23.68 -2.71 2.24
C ARG A 448 22.92 -1.39 2.41
N ASN A 449 21.59 -1.44 2.39
CA ASN A 449 20.70 -0.31 2.62
C ASN A 449 19.78 -0.65 3.80
N GLN A 450 20.10 -0.15 4.99
CA GLN A 450 19.36 -0.50 6.23
C GLN A 450 19.26 -2.03 6.43
N GLU A 451 18.05 -2.60 6.39
CA GLU A 451 17.83 -4.04 6.56
C GLU A 451 18.00 -4.84 5.26
N LEU A 452 18.22 -4.18 4.12
CA LEU A 452 18.41 -4.83 2.82
C LEU A 452 19.91 -5.04 2.53
N PRO A 453 20.45 -6.27 2.68
CA PRO A 453 21.81 -6.58 2.23
C PRO A 453 21.87 -6.64 0.69
N PRO A 454 23.08 -6.64 0.09
CA PRO A 454 23.22 -6.93 -1.33
C PRO A 454 22.82 -8.38 -1.66
N LEU A 455 22.87 -8.74 -2.95
CA LEU A 455 22.58 -10.11 -3.39
C LEU A 455 23.46 -11.13 -2.67
N SER A 456 22.82 -12.11 -2.04
CA SER A 456 23.52 -13.21 -1.36
C SER A 456 24.20 -14.13 -2.37
N LYS A 457 25.29 -14.77 -1.95
CA LYS A 457 25.93 -15.89 -2.66
C LYS A 457 25.01 -17.11 -2.82
N TYR A 458 23.97 -17.25 -2.00
CA TYR A 458 23.09 -18.43 -1.98
C TYR A 458 21.67 -18.04 -2.37
N VAL A 459 21.27 -18.46 -3.56
CA VAL A 459 20.04 -18.00 -4.20
C VAL A 459 19.20 -19.18 -4.67
N ASP A 460 17.89 -19.12 -4.43
CA ASP A 460 16.92 -20.10 -4.92
C ASP A 460 16.91 -20.15 -6.46
N ALA A 461 17.26 -21.30 -7.02
CA ALA A 461 17.39 -21.48 -8.46
C ALA A 461 16.05 -21.28 -9.19
N ASP A 462 14.94 -21.73 -8.62
CA ASP A 462 13.63 -21.65 -9.25
C ASP A 462 13.21 -20.18 -9.46
N LEU A 463 13.26 -19.37 -8.41
CA LEU A 463 12.90 -17.96 -8.51
C LEU A 463 13.92 -17.17 -9.34
N ALA A 464 15.23 -17.46 -9.21
CA ALA A 464 16.25 -16.83 -10.03
C ALA A 464 16.02 -17.07 -11.53
N ASN A 465 15.70 -18.31 -11.93
CA ASN A 465 15.43 -18.63 -13.33
C ASN A 465 14.19 -17.91 -13.86
N ARG A 466 13.14 -17.75 -13.04
CA ARG A 466 11.96 -16.95 -13.41
C ARG A 466 12.31 -15.48 -13.62
N LEU A 467 13.11 -14.89 -12.73
CA LEU A 467 13.61 -13.52 -12.88
C LEU A 467 14.44 -13.35 -14.16
N ILE A 468 15.32 -14.30 -14.47
CA ILE A 468 16.13 -14.29 -15.71
C ILE A 468 15.24 -14.33 -16.94
N GLN A 469 14.15 -15.10 -16.92
CA GLN A 469 13.24 -15.24 -18.05
C GLN A 469 12.22 -14.09 -18.17
N LEU A 470 12.03 -13.31 -17.10
CA LEU A 470 11.03 -12.24 -17.09
C LEU A 470 11.40 -11.10 -18.04
N ASP A 471 10.41 -10.64 -18.81
CA ASP A 471 10.48 -9.46 -19.67
C ASP A 471 10.19 -8.20 -18.85
N THR A 472 11.05 -7.18 -18.99
CA THR A 472 10.90 -5.88 -18.33
C THR A 472 9.57 -5.19 -18.64
N ARG A 473 9.01 -5.40 -19.83
CA ARG A 473 7.72 -4.81 -20.20
C ARG A 473 6.59 -5.35 -19.33
N VAL A 474 6.58 -6.65 -19.08
CA VAL A 474 5.58 -7.29 -18.21
C VAL A 474 5.67 -6.72 -16.80
N LEU A 475 6.89 -6.55 -16.28
CA LEU A 475 7.12 -5.98 -14.96
C LEU A 475 6.66 -4.51 -14.88
N SER A 476 6.99 -3.69 -15.89
CA SER A 476 6.53 -2.29 -15.98
C SER A 476 5.01 -2.19 -16.05
N ASP A 477 4.39 -2.96 -16.95
CA ASP A 477 2.96 -2.94 -17.21
C ASP A 477 2.13 -3.36 -15.97
N LEU A 478 2.66 -4.27 -15.16
CA LEU A 478 2.02 -4.76 -13.94
C LEU A 478 1.76 -3.68 -12.88
N VAL A 479 2.62 -2.67 -12.82
CA VAL A 479 2.66 -1.66 -11.75
C VAL A 479 2.42 -0.24 -12.24
N THR A 480 2.13 -0.06 -13.53
CA THR A 480 1.97 1.28 -14.15
C THR A 480 0.78 2.06 -13.56
N ASP A 481 -0.26 1.39 -13.06
CA ASP A 481 -1.38 2.02 -12.34
C ASP A 481 -1.05 2.41 -10.90
N LEU A 482 0.09 1.94 -10.37
CA LEU A 482 0.48 2.09 -8.97
C LEU A 482 1.63 3.08 -8.78
N LEU A 483 2.64 3.00 -9.65
CA LEU A 483 3.90 3.74 -9.54
C LEU A 483 4.01 4.87 -10.57
N THR A 484 4.87 5.85 -10.28
CA THR A 484 5.26 6.90 -11.22
C THR A 484 6.26 6.38 -12.26
N PRO A 485 6.43 7.04 -13.41
CA PRO A 485 7.45 6.67 -14.38
C PRO A 485 8.87 6.62 -13.81
N GLY A 486 9.23 7.54 -12.90
CA GLY A 486 10.55 7.55 -12.27
C GLY A 486 10.80 6.33 -11.39
N GLU A 487 9.80 5.92 -10.62
CA GLU A 487 9.85 4.72 -9.76
C GLU A 487 9.90 3.43 -10.60
N ILE A 488 9.13 3.38 -11.69
CA ILE A 488 9.16 2.26 -12.64
C ILE A 488 10.55 2.16 -13.27
N ASN A 489 11.14 3.27 -13.73
CA ASN A 489 12.48 3.28 -14.29
C ASN A 489 13.52 2.77 -13.29
N ALA A 490 13.44 3.21 -12.03
CA ALA A 490 14.32 2.72 -10.97
C ALA A 490 14.11 1.22 -10.67
N MET A 491 12.87 0.74 -10.69
CA MET A 491 12.56 -0.70 -10.54
C MET A 491 13.14 -1.52 -11.69
N ILE A 492 13.01 -1.05 -12.94
CA ILE A 492 13.61 -1.71 -14.09
C ILE A 492 15.14 -1.70 -14.01
N SER A 493 15.75 -0.60 -13.58
CA SER A 493 17.21 -0.54 -13.34
C SER A 493 17.65 -1.59 -12.31
N ARG A 494 16.96 -1.69 -11.17
CA ARG A 494 17.19 -2.73 -10.15
C ARG A 494 17.05 -4.14 -10.72
N PHE A 495 15.97 -4.37 -11.47
CA PHE A 495 15.69 -5.66 -12.10
C PHE A 495 16.82 -6.07 -13.06
N GLU A 496 17.28 -5.17 -13.92
CA GLU A 496 18.35 -5.48 -14.87
C GLU A 496 19.69 -5.75 -14.16
N LYS A 497 20.04 -4.95 -13.14
CA LYS A 497 21.22 -5.21 -12.30
C LYS A 497 21.14 -6.58 -11.63
N LEU A 498 20.01 -6.91 -11.03
CA LEU A 498 19.76 -8.20 -10.38
C LEU A 498 19.83 -9.35 -11.39
N LYS A 499 19.14 -9.22 -12.53
CA LYS A 499 19.11 -10.20 -13.61
C LYS A 499 20.51 -10.51 -14.15
N GLN A 500 21.34 -9.49 -14.35
CA GLN A 500 22.73 -9.68 -14.78
C GLN A 500 23.55 -10.47 -13.76
N GLN A 501 23.38 -10.20 -12.46
CA GLN A 501 24.06 -10.95 -11.41
C GLN A 501 23.57 -12.41 -11.36
N LEU A 502 22.26 -12.63 -11.46
CA LEU A 502 21.66 -13.97 -11.47
C LEU A 502 22.11 -14.80 -12.68
N ILE A 503 22.26 -14.20 -13.86
CA ILE A 503 22.82 -14.87 -15.04
C ILE A 503 24.24 -15.35 -14.76
N LYS A 504 25.10 -14.50 -14.18
CA LYS A 504 26.47 -14.89 -13.80
C LYS A 504 26.46 -16.03 -12.79
N MET A 505 25.60 -15.97 -11.77
CA MET A 505 25.47 -17.04 -10.78
C MET A 505 25.01 -18.35 -11.41
N ARG A 506 24.04 -18.31 -12.33
CA ARG A 506 23.58 -19.48 -13.08
C ARG A 506 24.71 -20.11 -13.88
N ASP A 507 25.43 -19.29 -14.64
CA ASP A 507 26.50 -19.75 -15.53
C ASP A 507 27.68 -20.33 -14.71
N ASN A 508 27.91 -19.81 -13.51
CA ASN A 508 28.87 -20.32 -12.53
C ASN A 508 28.34 -21.48 -11.66
N LYS A 509 27.11 -21.96 -11.88
CA LYS A 509 26.45 -23.02 -11.09
C LYS A 509 26.35 -22.72 -9.59
N GLN A 510 26.10 -21.46 -9.23
CA GLN A 510 25.98 -20.96 -7.86
C GLN A 510 24.53 -20.86 -7.37
N LEU A 511 23.54 -21.16 -8.23
CA LEU A 511 22.13 -21.21 -7.84
C LEU A 511 21.81 -22.54 -7.15
N LEU A 512 21.00 -22.51 -6.10
CA LEU A 512 20.66 -23.68 -5.28
C LEU A 512 19.30 -24.26 -5.67
N SER A 513 19.33 -25.53 -6.05
CA SER A 513 18.14 -26.38 -6.19
C SER A 513 17.57 -26.73 -4.81
N PRO A 514 16.29 -27.17 -4.72
CA PRO A 514 15.63 -27.45 -3.44
C PRO A 514 16.39 -28.39 -2.49
N ASP A 515 17.12 -29.36 -3.03
CA ASP A 515 17.92 -30.36 -2.29
C ASP A 515 19.31 -29.85 -1.84
N GLN A 516 19.74 -28.69 -2.36
CA GLN A 516 21.05 -28.10 -2.05
C GLN A 516 21.01 -27.12 -0.87
N TRP A 517 19.84 -26.85 -0.30
CA TRP A 517 19.67 -26.06 0.92
C TRP A 517 20.08 -26.87 2.15
N THR A 518 21.39 -26.94 2.41
CA THR A 518 21.98 -27.78 3.47
C THR A 518 22.41 -26.98 4.70
N LEU A 519 22.76 -27.69 5.78
CA LEU A 519 23.34 -27.08 6.99
C LEU A 519 24.66 -26.34 6.70
N ALA A 520 25.46 -26.80 5.73
CA ALA A 520 26.70 -26.14 5.32
C ALA A 520 26.41 -24.77 4.69
N VAL A 521 25.49 -24.72 3.73
CA VAL A 521 25.02 -23.48 3.09
C VAL A 521 24.53 -22.47 4.14
N LYS A 522 23.76 -22.93 5.12
CA LYS A 522 23.30 -22.10 6.23
C LYS A 522 24.47 -21.46 6.99
N ASN A 523 25.47 -22.25 7.39
CA ASN A 523 26.60 -21.73 8.16
C ASN A 523 27.36 -20.65 7.38
N GLU A 524 27.48 -20.81 6.06
CA GLU A 524 28.13 -19.83 5.20
C GLU A 524 27.29 -18.55 5.03
N LEU A 525 25.96 -18.65 4.93
CA LEU A 525 25.04 -17.49 4.94
C LEU A 525 25.22 -16.62 6.19
N PHE A 526 25.38 -17.23 7.38
CA PHE A 526 25.62 -16.47 8.61
C PHE A 526 26.97 -15.75 8.62
N GLN A 527 27.99 -16.30 7.96
CA GLN A 527 29.28 -15.63 7.83
C GLN A 527 29.23 -14.49 6.80
N GLU A 528 28.47 -14.69 5.73
CA GLU A 528 28.20 -13.66 4.73
C GLU A 528 27.55 -12.42 5.36
N ASP A 529 26.49 -12.60 6.15
CA ASP A 529 25.81 -11.49 6.84
C ASP A 529 26.74 -10.68 7.75
N LYS A 530 27.57 -11.38 8.56
CA LYS A 530 28.57 -10.73 9.42
C LYS A 530 29.55 -9.86 8.64
N SER A 531 29.92 -10.29 7.42
CA SER A 531 30.84 -9.52 6.56
C SER A 531 30.23 -8.22 6.04
N TYR A 532 28.90 -8.15 5.87
CA TYR A 532 28.22 -6.91 5.51
C TYR A 532 28.12 -5.93 6.68
N VAL A 533 28.00 -6.43 7.90
CA VAL A 533 27.97 -5.59 9.12
C VAL A 533 29.36 -5.04 9.44
N SER A 534 30.44 -5.82 9.23
CA SER A 534 31.81 -5.35 9.47
C SER A 534 32.27 -4.28 8.48
N ASN A 535 31.76 -4.32 7.24
CA ASN A 535 32.15 -3.39 6.17
C ASN A 535 31.28 -2.12 6.11
N ALA A 536 30.25 -2.03 6.95
CA ALA A 536 29.35 -0.86 7.05
C ALA A 536 29.70 0.07 8.23
N ARG A 537 30.89 -0.11 8.85
CA ARG A 537 31.42 0.75 9.91
C ARG A 537 32.53 1.64 9.42
#